data_AF-A0A8T5S6L4-F1
#
_entry.id   AF-A0A8T5S6L4-F1
#
_cell.length_a   1.000
_cell.length_b   1.000
_cell.length_c   1.000
_cell.angle_alpha   90.00
_cell.angle_beta   90.00
_cell.angle_gamma   90.00
#
_symmetry.space_group_name_H-M   'P 1'
#
loop_
_entity.id
_entity.type
_entity.pdbx_description
1 polymer ?
#
loop_
_entity_poly.entity_id
_entity_poly.type
_entity_poly.pdbx_seq_one_letter_code
_entity_poly.pdbx_strand_id
1 'polypeptide(L)'
;MAFRMWRKAILLSLREKKVFTVFTLIYTTLIFLTSFFINLGFQGDLGELAIPLILIFFGTSLFLSLLYAWILVSRKRRVWATFKCIGYTNKNILVLVSGMIFFTTLVGFFIVIEVLFHFAAAIAYLNQTDLDLTLTILVDLGPVIFTSVIFIVVQLFAFYLAYRKVLKVRPIIALKKVGE
;
A
#
# COMPACT_ATOMS: atom_id res chain seq x y z
N MET A 1 17.70 1.54 16.74
CA MET A 1 16.40 2.20 17.09
C MET A 1 15.31 2.01 16.02
N ALA A 2 15.65 2.08 14.72
CA ALA A 2 14.71 1.91 13.60
C ALA A 2 13.96 0.56 13.62
N PHE A 3 14.64 -0.57 13.83
CA PHE A 3 14.03 -1.90 13.88
C PHE A 3 12.98 -2.05 15.00
N ARG A 4 13.23 -1.45 16.17
CA ARG A 4 12.25 -1.43 17.28
C ARG A 4 10.99 -0.67 16.90
N MET A 5 11.13 0.44 16.16
CA MET A 5 10.01 1.24 15.68
C MET A 5 9.23 0.53 14.58
N TRP A 6 9.93 -0.18 13.70
CA TRP A 6 9.36 -1.04 12.67
C TRP A 6 8.43 -2.11 13.27
N ARG A 7 8.92 -2.87 14.25
CA ARG A 7 8.11 -3.89 14.95
C ARG A 7 6.85 -3.29 15.60
N LYS A 8 6.97 -2.10 16.20
CA LYS A 8 5.81 -1.40 16.79
C LYS A 8 4.81 -0.95 15.72
N ALA A 9 5.28 -0.52 14.55
CA ALA A 9 4.43 -0.14 13.43
C ALA A 9 3.58 -1.33 12.95
N ILE A 10 4.19 -2.52 12.80
CA ILE A 10 3.50 -3.76 12.44
C ILE A 10 2.42 -4.12 13.47
N LEU A 11 2.76 -4.08 14.77
CA LEU A 11 1.78 -4.40 15.81
C LEU A 11 0.62 -3.40 15.83
N LEU A 12 0.89 -2.12 15.54
CA LEU A 12 -0.12 -1.07 15.49
C LEU A 12 -0.98 -1.09 14.22
N SER A 13 -0.48 -1.60 13.11
CA SER A 13 -1.29 -1.85 11.91
C SER A 13 -2.21 -3.05 12.13
N LEU A 14 -1.68 -4.17 12.64
CA LEU A 14 -2.46 -5.39 12.89
C LEU A 14 -3.52 -5.24 13.99
N ARG A 15 -3.33 -4.32 14.94
CA ARG A 15 -4.35 -3.99 15.95
C ARG A 15 -5.63 -3.44 15.32
N GLU A 16 -5.54 -2.73 14.20
CA GLU A 16 -6.68 -2.12 13.51
C GLU A 16 -7.17 -2.99 12.35
N LYS A 17 -7.61 -4.22 12.67
CA LYS A 17 -7.95 -5.24 11.67
C LYS A 17 -8.81 -4.70 10.51
N LYS A 18 -9.89 -3.96 10.81
CA LYS A 18 -10.80 -3.42 9.78
C LYS A 18 -10.11 -2.48 8.80
N VAL A 19 -9.37 -1.49 9.31
CA VAL A 19 -8.68 -0.51 8.47
C VAL A 19 -7.55 -1.20 7.71
N PHE A 20 -6.77 -2.04 8.40
CA PHE A 20 -5.70 -2.81 7.78
C PHE A 20 -6.21 -3.65 6.60
N THR A 21 -7.22 -4.49 6.81
CA THR A 21 -7.76 -5.37 5.76
C THR A 21 -8.30 -4.59 4.57
N VAL A 22 -9.06 -3.51 4.78
CA VAL A 22 -9.60 -2.70 3.67
C VAL A 22 -8.49 -2.09 2.83
N PHE A 23 -7.46 -1.50 3.46
CA PHE A 23 -6.36 -0.89 2.71
C PHE A 23 -5.44 -1.91 2.06
N THR A 24 -5.24 -3.07 2.68
CA THR A 24 -4.55 -4.20 2.05
C THR A 24 -5.28 -4.63 0.78
N LEU A 25 -6.61 -4.81 0.82
CA LEU A 25 -7.40 -5.18 -0.36
C LEU A 25 -7.35 -4.12 -1.47
N ILE A 26 -7.40 -2.83 -1.12
CA ILE A 26 -7.26 -1.74 -2.09
C ILE A 26 -5.88 -1.80 -2.76
N TYR A 27 -4.82 -1.98 -1.96
CA TYR A 27 -3.46 -2.03 -2.49
C TYR A 27 -3.19 -3.29 -3.31
N THR A 28 -3.71 -4.45 -2.92
CA THR A 28 -3.60 -5.67 -3.75
C THR A 28 -4.22 -5.44 -5.13
N THR A 29 -5.44 -4.88 -5.17
CA THR A 29 -6.14 -4.63 -6.43
C THR A 29 -5.40 -3.61 -7.28
N LEU A 30 -4.91 -2.52 -6.69
CA LEU A 30 -4.13 -1.51 -7.43
C LEU A 30 -2.82 -2.08 -7.97
N ILE A 31 -2.06 -2.82 -7.16
CA ILE A 31 -0.80 -3.44 -7.60
C ILE A 31 -1.09 -4.41 -8.74
N PHE A 32 -2.10 -5.28 -8.58
CA PHE A 32 -2.48 -6.25 -9.60
C PHE A 32 -2.89 -5.56 -10.92
N LEU A 33 -3.84 -4.63 -10.88
CA LEU A 33 -4.32 -3.95 -12.09
C LEU A 33 -3.20 -3.16 -12.78
N THR A 34 -2.41 -2.40 -12.03
CA THR A 34 -1.29 -1.63 -12.60
C THR A 34 -0.27 -2.56 -13.26
N SER A 35 0.02 -3.70 -12.64
CA SER A 35 0.96 -4.69 -13.18
C SER A 35 0.42 -5.36 -14.43
N PHE A 36 -0.88 -5.69 -14.43
CA PHE A 36 -1.58 -6.28 -15.56
C PHE A 36 -1.55 -5.33 -16.78
N PHE A 37 -1.88 -4.05 -16.60
CA PHE A 37 -1.84 -3.08 -17.71
C PHE A 37 -0.42 -2.79 -18.21
N ILE A 38 0.58 -2.81 -17.33
CA ILE A 38 1.99 -2.70 -17.76
C ILE A 38 2.40 -3.94 -18.56
N ASN A 39 2.00 -5.14 -18.13
CA ASN A 39 2.29 -6.37 -18.85
C ASN A 39 1.68 -6.36 -20.26
N LEU A 40 0.40 -5.99 -20.36
CA LEU A 40 -0.28 -5.84 -21.65
C LEU A 40 0.32 -4.72 -22.52
N GLY A 41 0.79 -3.63 -21.89
CA GLY A 41 1.50 -2.57 -22.58
C GLY A 41 2.83 -3.04 -23.19
N PHE A 42 3.56 -3.91 -22.49
CA PHE A 42 4.80 -4.50 -23.02
C PHE A 42 4.56 -5.54 -24.11
N GLN A 43 3.47 -6.30 -24.02
CA GLN A 43 3.09 -7.30 -25.02
C GLN A 43 2.50 -6.67 -26.30
N GLY A 44 2.22 -5.36 -26.29
CA GLY A 44 1.71 -4.62 -27.46
C GLY A 44 0.20 -4.81 -27.71
N ASP A 45 -0.49 -5.58 -26.88
CA ASP A 45 -1.86 -6.05 -27.12
C ASP A 45 -2.92 -4.95 -26.90
N LEU A 46 -2.58 -3.90 -26.12
CA LEU A 46 -3.46 -2.75 -25.82
C LEU A 46 -3.05 -1.44 -26.51
N GLY A 47 -1.98 -1.42 -27.29
CA GLY A 47 -1.53 -0.25 -28.07
C GLY A 47 -1.51 1.08 -27.27
N GLU A 48 -2.06 2.15 -27.86
CA GLU A 48 -2.09 3.50 -27.30
C GLU A 48 -2.93 3.66 -26.02
N LEU A 49 -3.81 2.69 -25.70
CA LEU A 49 -4.69 2.75 -24.51
C LEU A 49 -3.98 2.32 -23.21
N ALA A 50 -2.86 1.60 -23.31
CA ALA A 50 -2.13 1.14 -22.13
C ALA A 50 -1.56 2.30 -21.30
N ILE A 51 -0.95 3.29 -21.96
CA ILE A 51 -0.31 4.45 -21.32
C ILE A 51 -1.30 5.29 -20.47
N PRO A 52 -2.47 5.73 -21.01
CA PRO A 52 -3.42 6.51 -20.22
C PRO A 52 -4.00 5.71 -19.05
N LEU A 53 -4.25 4.41 -19.21
CA LEU A 53 -4.71 3.55 -18.11
C LEU A 53 -3.66 3.44 -17.00
N ILE A 54 -2.39 3.20 -17.36
CA ILE A 54 -1.28 3.16 -16.39
C ILE A 54 -1.21 4.49 -15.62
N LEU A 55 -1.31 5.63 -16.30
CA LEU A 55 -1.31 6.95 -15.64
C LEU A 55 -2.50 7.14 -14.70
N ILE A 56 -3.69 6.67 -15.07
CA ILE A 56 -4.89 6.75 -14.21
C ILE A 56 -4.72 5.87 -12.97
N PHE A 57 -4.28 4.62 -13.12
CA PHE A 57 -4.06 3.71 -11.98
C PHE A 57 -2.93 4.19 -11.07
N PHE A 58 -1.89 4.76 -11.66
CA PHE A 58 -0.82 5.41 -10.91
C PHE A 58 -1.30 6.65 -10.16
N GLY A 59 -2.07 7.54 -10.81
CA GLY A 59 -2.62 8.74 -10.18
C GLY A 59 -3.63 8.42 -9.06
N THR A 60 -4.52 7.46 -9.29
CA THR A 60 -5.46 6.99 -8.27
C THR A 60 -4.73 6.37 -7.08
N SER A 61 -3.63 5.65 -7.31
CA SER A 61 -2.83 5.10 -6.21
C SER A 61 -2.20 6.16 -5.31
N LEU A 62 -1.69 7.23 -5.92
CA LEU A 62 -1.14 8.39 -5.22
C LEU A 62 -2.21 9.05 -4.34
N PHE A 63 -3.39 9.27 -4.90
CA PHE A 63 -4.52 9.85 -4.20
C PHE A 63 -5.00 8.96 -3.05
N LEU A 64 -5.16 7.66 -3.29
CA LEU A 64 -5.58 6.69 -2.28
C LEU A 64 -4.54 6.53 -1.16
N SER A 65 -3.25 6.61 -1.47
CA SER A 65 -2.19 6.61 -0.46
C SER A 65 -2.24 7.84 0.45
N LEU A 66 -2.44 9.02 -0.12
CA LEU A 66 -2.62 10.25 0.66
C LEU A 66 -3.87 10.17 1.54
N LEU A 67 -4.97 9.66 1.00
CA LEU A 67 -6.21 9.44 1.72
C LEU A 67 -6.01 8.44 2.87
N TYR A 68 -5.27 7.35 2.63
CA TYR A 68 -4.95 6.38 3.68
C TYR A 68 -4.16 7.02 4.82
N ALA A 69 -3.06 7.69 4.48
CA ALA A 69 -2.22 8.39 5.43
C ALA A 69 -3.02 9.42 6.24
N TRP A 70 -3.89 10.18 5.57
CA TRP A 70 -4.78 11.11 6.23
C TRP A 70 -5.69 10.40 7.22
N ILE A 71 -6.44 9.37 6.79
CA ILE A 71 -7.40 8.64 7.63
C ILE A 71 -6.70 8.05 8.86
N LEU A 72 -5.52 7.48 8.66
CA LEU A 72 -4.73 6.87 9.72
C LEU A 72 -4.30 7.92 10.76
N VAL A 73 -3.84 9.09 10.30
CA VAL A 73 -3.45 10.17 11.22
C VAL A 73 -4.65 10.85 11.87
N SER A 74 -5.75 11.05 11.14
CA SER A 74 -6.95 11.74 11.64
C SER A 74 -7.73 10.92 12.66
N ARG A 75 -7.95 9.62 12.42
CA ARG A 75 -8.64 8.75 13.39
C ARG A 75 -7.84 8.53 14.67
N LYS A 76 -6.51 8.51 14.57
CA LYS A 76 -5.63 8.21 15.71
C LYS A 76 -5.04 9.43 16.39
N ARG A 77 -5.62 10.63 16.21
CA ARG A 77 -5.14 11.89 16.83
C ARG A 77 -4.86 11.75 18.34
N ARG A 78 -5.72 11.05 19.08
CA ARG A 78 -5.54 10.79 20.52
C ARG A 78 -4.28 9.97 20.82
N VAL A 79 -4.08 8.87 20.11
CA VAL A 79 -2.92 7.98 20.27
C VAL A 79 -1.61 8.73 19.95
N TRP A 80 -1.62 9.55 18.90
CA TRP A 80 -0.46 10.37 18.55
C TRP A 80 -0.16 11.43 19.62
N ALA A 81 -1.19 12.05 20.20
CA ALA A 81 -1.01 12.98 21.31
C ALA A 81 -0.43 12.27 22.55
N THR A 82 -0.93 11.09 22.90
CA THR A 82 -0.39 10.27 24.00
C THR A 82 1.07 9.90 23.76
N PHE A 83 1.46 9.51 22.54
CA PHE A 83 2.86 9.24 22.22
C PHE A 83 3.73 10.48 22.40
N LYS A 84 3.26 11.67 22.00
CA LYS A 84 3.98 12.94 22.26
C LYS A 84 4.15 13.20 23.76
N CYS A 85 3.14 12.89 24.59
CA CYS A 85 3.22 13.01 26.05
C CYS A 85 4.22 12.03 26.68
N ILE A 86 4.40 10.84 26.09
CA ILE A 86 5.40 9.83 26.54
C ILE A 86 6.82 10.18 26.03
N GLY A 87 7.00 11.29 25.32
CA GLY A 87 8.30 11.77 24.84
C GLY A 87 8.67 11.31 23.42
N TYR A 88 7.72 10.80 22.62
CA TYR A 88 7.98 10.55 21.21
C TYR A 88 8.09 11.87 20.43
N THR A 89 9.17 12.02 19.66
CA THR A 89 9.33 13.14 18.73
C THR A 89 8.43 12.99 17.51
N ASN A 90 8.18 14.09 16.79
CA ASN A 90 7.43 14.03 15.53
C ASN A 90 8.09 13.10 14.50
N LYS A 91 9.44 13.05 14.48
CA LYS A 91 10.20 12.12 13.63
C LYS A 91 9.94 10.66 13.98
N ASN A 92 9.82 10.33 15.27
CA ASN A 92 9.47 8.96 15.70
C ASN A 92 8.07 8.57 15.23
N ILE A 93 7.10 9.49 15.32
CA ILE A 93 5.73 9.26 14.82
C ILE A 93 5.72 9.09 13.30
N LEU A 94 6.51 9.88 12.57
CA LEU A 94 6.69 9.73 11.12
C LEU A 94 7.15 8.32 10.75
N VAL A 95 8.21 7.85 11.39
CA VAL A 95 8.76 6.50 11.15
C VAL A 95 7.73 5.43 11.47
N LEU A 96 6.90 5.65 12.49
CA LEU A 96 5.88 4.68 12.88
C LEU A 96 4.74 4.62 11.85
N VAL A 97 4.23 5.76 11.39
CA VAL A 97 3.15 5.80 10.38
C VAL A 97 3.65 5.34 9.02
N SER A 98 4.82 5.78 8.57
CA SER A 98 5.44 5.29 7.33
C SER A 98 5.67 3.77 7.39
N GLY A 99 6.05 3.24 8.55
CA GLY A 99 6.19 1.80 8.73
C GLY A 99 4.86 1.04 8.63
N MET A 100 3.76 1.61 9.11
CA MET A 100 2.43 1.01 8.94
C MET A 100 2.02 0.94 7.46
N ILE A 101 2.25 2.01 6.70
CA ILE A 101 1.93 2.08 5.28
C ILE A 101 2.78 1.09 4.49
N PHE A 102 4.11 1.12 4.69
CA PHE A 102 5.02 0.18 4.03
C PHE A 102 4.66 -1.27 4.35
N PHE A 103 4.30 -1.58 5.59
CA PHE A 103 3.89 -2.94 5.95
C PHE A 103 2.60 -3.35 5.22
N THR A 104 1.60 -2.47 5.15
CA THR A 104 0.35 -2.78 4.43
C THR A 104 0.57 -3.03 2.94
N THR A 105 1.50 -2.31 2.33
CA THR A 105 1.79 -2.44 0.89
C THR A 105 2.63 -3.65 0.59
N LEU A 106 3.57 -3.99 1.48
CA LEU A 106 4.36 -5.21 1.41
C LEU A 106 3.46 -6.46 1.54
N VAL A 107 2.50 -6.45 2.47
CA VAL A 107 1.50 -7.53 2.57
C VAL A 107 0.66 -7.62 1.30
N GLY A 108 0.24 -6.47 0.74
CA GLY A 108 -0.49 -6.47 -0.53
C GLY A 108 0.33 -7.05 -1.69
N PHE A 109 1.60 -6.72 -1.78
CA PHE A 109 2.52 -7.28 -2.77
C PHE A 109 2.64 -8.81 -2.67
N PHE A 110 2.83 -9.35 -1.46
CA PHE A 110 2.91 -10.80 -1.28
C PHE A 110 1.61 -11.50 -1.65
N ILE A 111 0.45 -10.93 -1.33
CA ILE A 111 -0.83 -11.48 -1.73
C ILE A 111 -0.93 -11.54 -3.26
N VAL A 112 -0.51 -10.49 -3.98
CA VAL A 112 -0.54 -10.48 -5.45
C VAL A 112 0.37 -11.58 -6.02
N ILE A 113 1.59 -11.72 -5.49
CA ILE A 113 2.51 -12.78 -5.91
C ILE A 113 1.90 -14.17 -5.68
N GLU A 114 1.36 -14.42 -4.49
CA GLU A 114 0.77 -15.71 -4.13
C GLU A 114 -0.39 -16.07 -5.06
N VAL A 115 -1.28 -15.10 -5.34
CA VAL A 115 -2.41 -15.29 -6.25
C VAL A 115 -1.94 -15.58 -7.67
N LEU A 116 -0.91 -14.88 -8.16
CA LEU A 116 -0.36 -15.11 -9.51
C LEU A 116 0.31 -16.48 -9.63
N PHE A 117 1.04 -16.92 -8.60
CA PHE A 117 1.63 -18.27 -8.58
C PHE A 117 0.56 -19.36 -8.56
N HIS A 118 -0.48 -19.22 -7.73
CA HIS A 118 -1.59 -20.17 -7.72
C HIS A 118 -2.34 -20.20 -9.04
N PHE A 119 -2.52 -19.05 -9.68
CA PHE A 119 -3.14 -18.97 -11.00
C PHE A 119 -2.30 -19.71 -12.06
N ALA A 120 -1.01 -19.42 -12.14
CA ALA A 120 -0.11 -20.07 -13.10
C ALA A 120 -0.04 -21.59 -12.87
N ALA A 121 0.02 -22.04 -11.61
CA ALA A 121 0.00 -23.45 -11.27
C ALA A 121 -1.33 -24.14 -11.66
N ALA A 122 -2.46 -23.49 -11.44
CA ALA A 122 -3.77 -24.01 -11.81
C ALA A 122 -3.91 -24.17 -13.33
N ILE A 123 -3.47 -23.17 -14.12
CA ILE A 123 -3.51 -23.26 -15.59
C ILE A 123 -2.52 -24.30 -16.11
N ALA A 124 -1.31 -24.37 -15.56
CA ALA A 124 -0.34 -25.39 -15.93
C ALA A 124 -0.88 -26.82 -15.70
N TYR A 125 -1.61 -27.03 -14.60
CA TYR A 125 -2.28 -28.31 -14.34
C TYR A 125 -3.39 -28.61 -15.35
N LEU A 126 -4.23 -27.63 -15.70
CA LEU A 126 -5.30 -27.80 -16.68
C LEU A 126 -4.79 -28.05 -18.10
N ASN A 127 -3.68 -27.43 -18.48
CA ASN A 127 -3.05 -27.65 -19.80
C ASN A 127 -2.49 -29.05 -19.97
N GLN A 128 -2.11 -29.73 -18.88
CA GLN A 128 -1.71 -31.15 -18.92
C GLN A 128 -2.90 -32.08 -19.20
N THR A 129 -4.14 -31.59 -19.05
CA THR A 129 -5.38 -32.36 -19.25
C THR A 129 -6.05 -32.10 -20.61
N ASP A 130 -5.28 -31.72 -21.63
CA ASP A 130 -5.72 -31.45 -23.01
C ASP A 130 -6.73 -30.30 -23.20
N LEU A 131 -6.90 -29.43 -22.18
CA LEU A 131 -7.48 -28.12 -22.38
C LEU A 131 -6.38 -27.19 -22.89
N ASP A 132 -6.32 -26.97 -24.20
CA ASP A 132 -5.29 -26.15 -24.85
C ASP A 132 -5.50 -24.65 -24.52
N LEU A 133 -5.25 -24.24 -23.27
CA LEU A 133 -5.29 -22.84 -22.86
C LEU A 133 -3.93 -22.21 -23.19
N THR A 134 -3.92 -21.36 -24.21
CA THR A 134 -2.74 -20.62 -24.67
C THR A 134 -2.21 -19.60 -23.66
N LEU A 135 -2.97 -19.24 -22.63
CA LEU A 135 -2.63 -18.23 -21.62
C LEU A 135 -2.04 -18.86 -20.34
N THR A 136 -0.77 -19.25 -20.39
CA THR A 136 -0.08 -19.86 -19.23
C THR A 136 0.31 -18.86 -18.14
N ILE A 137 0.47 -17.58 -18.48
CA ILE A 137 0.92 -16.54 -17.56
C ILE A 137 0.04 -15.29 -17.72
N LEU A 138 -0.68 -14.92 -16.66
CA LEU A 138 -1.57 -13.76 -16.67
C LEU A 138 -0.82 -12.43 -16.54
N VAL A 139 0.20 -12.40 -15.67
CA VAL A 139 1.08 -11.24 -15.45
C VAL A 139 2.47 -11.75 -15.13
N ASP A 140 3.48 -11.25 -15.86
CA ASP A 140 4.87 -11.57 -15.56
C ASP A 140 5.32 -11.00 -14.20
N LEU A 141 6.27 -11.69 -13.56
CA LEU A 141 6.82 -11.25 -12.27
C LEU A 141 7.55 -9.90 -12.37
N GLY A 142 8.14 -9.61 -13.53
CA GLY A 142 8.88 -8.35 -13.79
C GLY A 142 8.00 -7.10 -13.59
N PRO A 143 6.89 -6.96 -14.33
CA PRO A 143 5.90 -5.90 -14.11
C PRO A 143 5.42 -5.78 -12.66
N VAL A 144 5.18 -6.91 -11.97
CA VAL A 144 4.71 -6.90 -10.56
C VAL A 144 5.75 -6.36 -9.59
N ILE A 145 7.02 -6.74 -9.76
CA ILE A 145 8.12 -6.19 -8.94
C ILE A 145 8.30 -4.71 -9.24
N PHE A 146 8.30 -4.34 -10.53
CA PHE A 146 8.48 -2.96 -10.97
C PHE A 146 7.40 -2.03 -10.43
N THR A 147 6.13 -2.41 -10.56
CA THR A 147 5.01 -1.63 -10.01
C THR A 147 5.12 -1.48 -8.51
N SER A 148 5.45 -2.55 -7.80
CA SER A 148 5.52 -2.55 -6.33
C SER A 148 6.63 -1.65 -5.81
N VAL A 149 7.80 -1.65 -6.46
CA VAL A 149 8.91 -0.74 -6.12
C VAL A 149 8.49 0.71 -6.35
N ILE A 150 7.93 1.02 -7.51
CA ILE A 150 7.44 2.35 -7.84
C ILE A 150 6.39 2.79 -6.81
N PHE A 151 5.44 1.90 -6.48
CA PHE A 151 4.38 2.17 -5.51
C PHE A 151 4.97 2.55 -4.16
N ILE A 152 5.92 1.75 -3.64
CA ILE A 152 6.58 2.01 -2.37
C ILE A 152 7.26 3.38 -2.37
N VAL A 153 8.04 3.70 -3.40
CA VAL A 153 8.77 4.97 -3.50
C VAL A 153 7.80 6.16 -3.48
N VAL A 154 6.75 6.06 -4.30
CA VAL A 154 5.77 7.12 -4.51
C VAL A 154 4.94 7.34 -3.24
N GLN A 155 4.56 6.27 -2.55
CA GLN A 155 3.83 6.35 -1.29
C GLN A 155 4.67 6.94 -0.16
N LEU A 156 5.93 6.54 -0.04
CA LEU A 156 6.84 7.13 0.95
C LEU A 156 7.02 8.63 0.71
N PHE A 157 7.13 9.04 -0.56
CA PHE A 157 7.21 10.45 -0.95
C PHE A 157 5.93 11.22 -0.65
N ALA A 158 4.77 10.70 -1.07
CA ALA A 158 3.46 11.30 -0.81
C ALA A 158 3.20 11.48 0.69
N PHE A 159 3.56 10.48 1.49
CA PHE A 159 3.48 10.54 2.95
C PHE A 159 4.40 11.61 3.53
N TYR A 160 5.65 11.68 3.07
CA TYR A 160 6.60 12.71 3.52
C TYR A 160 6.07 14.13 3.26
N LEU A 161 5.40 14.36 2.13
CA LEU A 161 4.74 15.63 1.83
C LEU A 161 3.53 15.90 2.74
N ALA A 162 2.64 14.91 2.91
CA ALA A 162 1.47 15.04 3.78
C ALA A 162 1.85 15.31 5.26
N TYR A 163 2.94 14.72 5.71
CA TYR A 163 3.49 14.89 7.06
C TYR A 163 3.75 16.35 7.44
N ARG A 164 4.16 17.21 6.48
CA ARG A 164 4.43 18.63 6.76
C ARG A 164 3.20 19.39 7.26
N LYS A 165 1.99 18.96 6.89
CA LYS A 165 0.74 19.64 7.27
C LYS A 165 0.11 19.07 8.54
N VAL A 166 0.18 17.76 8.78
CA VAL A 166 -0.73 17.12 9.76
C VAL A 166 -0.20 17.10 11.21
N LEU A 167 1.12 17.12 11.46
CA LEU A 167 1.67 16.97 12.82
C LEU A 167 1.98 18.28 13.57
N LYS A 168 1.68 19.44 12.98
CA LYS A 168 1.78 20.74 13.67
C LYS A 168 0.68 20.98 14.72
N VAL A 169 -0.30 20.07 14.85
CA VAL A 169 -1.35 20.18 15.87
C VAL A 169 -0.77 19.94 17.26
N ARG A 170 -0.99 20.90 18.17
CA ARG A 170 -0.53 20.86 19.57
C ARG A 170 -1.24 19.71 20.33
N PRO A 171 -0.52 18.89 21.12
CA PRO A 171 -1.09 17.74 21.84
C PRO A 171 -2.27 18.12 22.76
N ILE A 172 -2.18 19.28 23.42
CA ILE A 172 -3.18 19.79 24.37
C ILE A 172 -4.54 20.00 23.71
N ILE A 173 -4.56 20.52 22.48
CA ILE A 173 -5.80 20.77 21.72
C ILE A 173 -6.42 19.44 21.26
N ALA A 174 -5.60 18.45 20.92
CA ALA A 174 -6.07 17.13 20.51
C ALA A 174 -6.65 16.30 21.67
N LEU A 175 -6.19 16.53 22.91
CA LEU A 175 -6.70 15.85 24.11
C LEU A 175 -7.92 16.55 24.73
N LYS A 176 -8.01 17.89 24.64
CA LYS A 176 -9.14 18.67 25.19
C LYS A 176 -10.47 18.36 24.49
N LYS A 177 -10.45 18.07 23.18
CA LYS A 177 -11.62 17.80 22.34
C LYS A 177 -12.39 16.49 22.66
N VAL A 178 -12.07 15.81 23.75
CA VAL A 178 -12.63 14.52 24.19
C VAL A 178 -13.39 14.67 25.52
N GLY A 179 -13.24 15.80 26.22
CA GLY A 179 -14.06 16.14 27.39
C GLY A 179 -15.36 16.87 27.04
N GLU A 180 -15.63 17.05 25.74
CA GLU A 180 -16.87 17.58 25.16
C GLU A 180 -17.57 16.47 24.38
#